data_AF-G4ZS00-F1
#
_entry.id   AF-G4ZS00-F1
#
_cell.length_a   1.000
_cell.length_b   1.000
_cell.length_c   1.000
_cell.angle_alpha   90.00
_cell.angle_beta   90.00
_cell.angle_gamma   90.00
#
_symmetry.space_group_name_H-M   'P 1'
#
loop_
_entity.id
_entity.type
_entity.pdbx_description
1 polymer ?
#
loop_
_entity_poly.entity_id
_entity_poly.type
_entity_poly.pdbx_seq_one_letter_code
_entity_poly.pdbx_strand_id
1 'polypeptide(L)'
;MFCGVLIVALNQSLFFNFLDLSPSEKKVRYLIELEWWEKSTRQNAAKLLQAAWRAGNLRRGAELGDQRYLFSMMRTARRLRMEKPTIELSIEDQIAEMEAAVLAEADRIEAEKTEVIQRIQSKAMQLSALKEKLEQAGRAS
;
A
#
# COMPACT_ATOMS: atom_id res chain seq x y z
N MET A 1 -24.03 -4.77 50.27
CA MET A 1 -24.38 -4.13 48.97
C MET A 1 -23.16 -3.78 48.12
N PHE A 2 -22.02 -3.36 48.69
CA PHE A 2 -20.81 -2.99 47.92
C PHE A 2 -20.05 -4.16 47.24
N CYS A 3 -20.04 -5.36 47.83
CA CYS A 3 -19.30 -6.51 47.28
C CYS A 3 -19.89 -7.03 45.95
N GLY A 4 -21.22 -6.97 45.80
CA GLY A 4 -21.88 -7.36 44.55
C GLY A 4 -21.56 -6.42 43.38
N VAL A 5 -21.44 -5.11 43.65
CA VAL A 5 -21.06 -4.10 42.64
C VAL A 5 -19.62 -4.31 42.17
N LEU A 6 -18.71 -4.65 43.09
CA LEU A 6 -17.31 -4.97 42.75
C LEU A 6 -17.21 -6.21 41.85
N ILE A 7 -17.95 -7.27 42.15
CA ILE A 7 -17.95 -8.50 41.33
C ILE A 7 -18.51 -8.23 39.93
N VAL A 8 -19.58 -7.43 39.82
CA VAL A 8 -20.15 -7.06 38.51
C VAL A 8 -19.16 -6.21 37.71
N ALA A 9 -18.50 -5.24 38.33
CA ALA A 9 -17.48 -4.41 37.68
C ALA A 9 -16.27 -5.24 37.22
N LEU A 10 -15.84 -6.23 38.03
CA LEU A 10 -14.74 -7.14 37.68
C LEU A 10 -15.09 -8.03 36.49
N ASN A 11 -16.31 -8.60 36.50
CA ASN A 11 -16.80 -9.40 35.38
C ASN A 11 -16.91 -8.54 34.11
N GLN A 12 -17.46 -7.33 34.20
CA GLN A 12 -17.54 -6.42 33.05
C GLN A 12 -16.14 -6.11 32.50
N SER A 13 -15.17 -5.76 33.35
CA SER A 13 -13.79 -5.49 32.94
C SER A 13 -13.13 -6.69 32.24
N LEU A 14 -13.32 -7.91 32.77
CA LEU A 14 -12.83 -9.14 32.14
C LEU A 14 -13.44 -9.35 30.75
N PHE A 15 -14.76 -9.20 30.62
CA PHE A 15 -15.42 -9.40 29.33
C PHE A 15 -15.09 -8.31 28.30
N PHE A 16 -14.93 -7.05 28.71
CA PHE A 16 -14.51 -5.98 27.79
C PHE A 16 -13.11 -6.23 27.22
N ASN A 17 -12.17 -6.70 28.04
CA ASN A 17 -10.80 -6.98 27.60
C ASN A 17 -10.71 -8.19 26.63
N PHE A 18 -11.61 -9.17 26.75
CA PHE A 18 -11.69 -10.31 25.84
C PHE A 18 -12.47 -10.02 24.54
N LEU A 19 -13.37 -9.04 24.54
CA LEU A 19 -14.19 -8.67 23.37
C LEU A 19 -13.47 -7.67 22.45
N ASP A 20 -12.49 -6.95 22.96
CA ASP A 20 -11.64 -6.09 22.16
C ASP A 20 -10.67 -6.94 21.33
N LEU A 21 -10.81 -6.86 20.00
CA LEU A 21 -9.87 -7.53 19.09
C LEU A 21 -8.45 -7.03 19.38
N SER A 22 -7.52 -7.97 19.48
CA SER A 22 -6.10 -7.65 19.55
C SER A 22 -5.67 -6.86 18.31
N PRO A 23 -4.58 -6.06 18.38
CA PRO A 23 -4.10 -5.29 17.22
C PRO A 23 -3.86 -6.15 15.97
N SER A 24 -3.38 -7.38 16.14
CA SER A 24 -3.20 -8.34 15.04
C SER A 24 -4.52 -8.81 14.45
N GLU A 25 -5.54 -9.11 15.27
CA GLU A 25 -6.88 -9.48 14.79
C GLU A 25 -7.58 -8.32 14.10
N LYS A 26 -7.39 -7.08 14.57
CA LYS A 26 -7.87 -5.86 13.90
C LYS A 26 -7.24 -5.71 12.51
N LYS A 27 -5.94 -5.99 12.36
CA LYS A 27 -5.25 -6.00 11.05
C LYS A 27 -5.80 -7.07 10.12
N VAL A 28 -5.95 -8.30 10.59
CA VAL A 28 -6.50 -9.40 9.77
C VAL A 28 -7.93 -9.09 9.34
N ARG A 29 -8.77 -8.62 10.27
CA ARG A 29 -10.14 -8.19 9.96
C ARG A 29 -10.15 -7.06 8.93
N TYR A 30 -9.30 -6.07 9.07
CA TYR A 30 -9.16 -4.99 8.09
C TYR A 30 -8.76 -5.51 6.70
N LEU A 31 -7.78 -6.41 6.61
CA LEU A 31 -7.37 -7.01 5.34
C LEU A 31 -8.51 -7.78 4.67
N ILE A 32 -9.28 -8.54 5.46
CA ILE A 32 -10.47 -9.24 4.97
C ILE A 32 -11.49 -8.21 4.47
N GLU A 33 -11.86 -7.22 5.27
CA GLU A 33 -12.83 -6.18 4.88
C GLU A 33 -12.38 -5.43 3.62
N LEU A 34 -11.08 -5.14 3.49
CA LEU A 34 -10.49 -4.50 2.32
C LEU A 34 -10.62 -5.37 1.07
N GLU A 35 -10.32 -6.66 1.14
CA GLU A 35 -10.44 -7.58 0.00
C GLU A 35 -11.91 -7.69 -0.46
N TRP A 36 -12.84 -7.81 0.49
CA TRP A 36 -14.26 -7.84 0.20
C TRP A 36 -14.76 -6.54 -0.44
N TRP A 37 -14.29 -5.41 0.06
CA TRP A 37 -14.57 -4.09 -0.48
C TRP A 37 -14.03 -3.93 -1.90
N GLU A 38 -12.79 -4.35 -2.16
CA GLU A 38 -12.19 -4.31 -3.49
C GLU A 38 -12.96 -5.17 -4.49
N LYS A 39 -13.30 -6.40 -4.12
CA LYS A 39 -14.08 -7.30 -4.97
C LYS A 39 -15.44 -6.69 -5.32
N SER A 40 -16.12 -6.11 -4.34
CA SER A 40 -17.41 -5.43 -4.53
C SER A 40 -17.28 -4.21 -5.43
N THR A 41 -16.21 -3.43 -5.27
CA THR A 41 -15.91 -2.24 -6.07
C THR A 41 -15.60 -2.60 -7.52
N ARG A 42 -14.77 -3.63 -7.78
CA ARG A 42 -14.46 -4.11 -9.13
C ARG A 42 -15.71 -4.63 -9.85
N GLN A 43 -16.53 -5.42 -9.16
CA GLN A 43 -17.79 -5.92 -9.71
C GLN A 43 -18.78 -4.79 -10.03
N ASN A 44 -18.90 -3.80 -9.14
CA ASN A 44 -19.74 -2.64 -9.35
C ASN A 44 -19.28 -1.81 -10.55
N ALA A 45 -17.97 -1.56 -10.66
CA ALA A 45 -17.37 -0.83 -11.77
C ALA A 45 -17.64 -1.52 -13.12
N ALA A 46 -17.47 -2.84 -13.20
CA ALA A 46 -17.76 -3.61 -14.41
C ALA A 46 -19.24 -3.48 -14.82
N LYS A 47 -20.17 -3.65 -13.88
CA LYS A 47 -21.62 -3.49 -14.13
C LYS A 47 -21.98 -2.05 -14.50
N LEU A 48 -21.32 -1.06 -13.91
CA LEU A 48 -21.54 0.35 -14.22
C LEU A 48 -21.11 0.68 -15.65
N LEU A 49 -19.94 0.19 -16.09
CA LEU A 49 -19.48 0.34 -17.47
C LEU A 49 -20.42 -0.34 -18.46
N GLN A 50 -20.88 -1.55 -18.15
CA GLN A 50 -21.86 -2.27 -18.97
C GLN A 50 -23.18 -1.50 -19.08
N ALA A 51 -23.70 -0.98 -17.96
CA ALA A 51 -24.92 -0.18 -17.93
C ALA A 51 -24.76 1.14 -18.73
N ALA A 52 -23.62 1.82 -18.58
CA ALA A 52 -23.32 3.06 -19.30
C ALA A 52 -23.21 2.81 -20.81
N TRP A 53 -22.57 1.73 -21.23
CA TRP A 53 -22.47 1.34 -22.63
C TRP A 53 -23.83 1.01 -23.25
N ARG A 54 -24.66 0.22 -22.55
CA ARG A 54 -26.04 -0.08 -22.99
C ARG A 54 -26.87 1.20 -23.11
N ALA A 55 -26.85 2.05 -22.10
CA ALA A 55 -27.58 3.33 -22.12
C ALA A 55 -27.09 4.28 -23.24
N GLY A 56 -25.78 4.27 -23.56
CA GLY A 56 -25.19 5.05 -24.64
C GLY A 56 -25.61 4.56 -26.03
N ASN A 57 -25.57 3.24 -26.26
CA ASN A 57 -26.01 2.64 -27.52
C ASN A 57 -27.54 2.73 -27.72
N LEU A 58 -28.30 2.67 -26.63
CA LEU A 58 -29.76 2.78 -26.63
C LEU A 58 -30.25 4.23 -26.68
N ARG A 59 -29.38 5.24 -26.85
CA ARG A 59 -29.84 6.64 -27.06
C ARG A 59 -30.79 6.82 -28.24
N ARG A 60 -30.91 5.86 -29.17
CA ARG A 60 -31.92 5.86 -30.24
C ARG A 60 -33.30 5.30 -29.81
N GLY A 61 -33.45 4.79 -28.59
CA GLY A 61 -34.70 4.23 -28.06
C GLY A 61 -34.62 3.92 -26.56
N ALA A 62 -34.13 4.86 -25.74
CA ALA A 62 -33.77 4.58 -24.35
C ALA A 62 -35.00 4.29 -23.49
N GLU A 63 -35.16 3.05 -23.07
CA GLU A 63 -36.15 2.69 -22.06
C GLU A 63 -35.78 3.31 -20.71
N LEU A 64 -36.77 3.90 -20.03
CA LEU A 64 -36.60 4.52 -18.70
C LEU A 64 -36.00 3.56 -17.66
N GLY A 65 -36.14 2.25 -17.87
CA GLY A 65 -35.57 1.21 -17.02
C GLY A 65 -34.04 1.20 -17.00
N ASP A 66 -33.40 1.36 -18.16
CA ASP A 66 -31.93 1.32 -18.26
C ASP A 66 -31.27 2.54 -17.62
N GLN A 67 -31.90 3.71 -17.73
CA GLN A 67 -31.44 4.92 -17.04
C GLN A 67 -31.53 4.76 -15.52
N ARG A 68 -32.65 4.22 -15.01
CA ARG A 68 -32.82 3.95 -13.57
C ARG A 68 -31.77 2.96 -13.07
N TYR A 69 -31.48 1.91 -13.84
CA TYR A 69 -30.46 0.94 -13.51
C TYR A 69 -29.05 1.56 -13.44
N LEU A 70 -28.71 2.42 -14.41
CA LEU A 70 -27.44 3.16 -14.39
C LEU A 70 -27.31 4.03 -13.14
N PHE A 71 -28.34 4.81 -12.79
CA PHE A 71 -28.33 5.63 -11.57
C PHE A 71 -28.23 4.80 -10.28
N SER A 72 -28.89 3.64 -10.23
CA SER A 72 -28.75 2.69 -9.11
C SER A 72 -27.30 2.24 -8.96
N MET A 73 -26.65 1.86 -10.06
CA MET A 73 -25.25 1.45 -10.07
C MET A 73 -24.30 2.57 -9.61
N MET A 74 -24.53 3.80 -10.05
CA MET A 74 -23.76 4.98 -9.60
C MET A 74 -23.93 5.26 -8.10
N ARG A 75 -25.15 5.09 -7.56
CA ARG A 75 -25.39 5.25 -6.12
C ARG A 75 -24.65 4.19 -5.31
N THR A 76 -24.64 2.95 -5.78
CA THR A 76 -23.85 1.87 -5.16
C THR A 76 -22.36 2.16 -5.22
N ALA A 77 -21.85 2.67 -6.35
CA ALA A 77 -20.44 3.08 -6.47
C ALA A 77 -20.09 4.17 -5.44
N ARG A 78 -20.98 5.16 -5.25
CA ARG A 78 -20.79 6.21 -4.23
C ARG A 78 -20.79 5.64 -2.82
N ARG A 79 -21.71 4.73 -2.50
CA ARG A 79 -21.77 4.06 -1.19
C ARG A 79 -20.46 3.32 -0.90
N LEU A 80 -19.99 2.51 -1.86
CA LEU A 80 -18.73 1.79 -1.72
C LEU A 80 -17.55 2.74 -1.46
N ARG A 81 -17.47 3.90 -2.12
CA ARG A 81 -16.41 4.88 -1.82
C ARG A 81 -16.44 5.39 -0.37
N MET A 82 -17.62 5.53 0.23
CA MET A 82 -17.77 5.98 1.62
C MET A 82 -17.50 4.85 2.62
N GLU A 83 -17.76 3.60 2.24
CA GLU A 83 -17.56 2.40 3.05
C GLU A 83 -16.15 1.81 2.91
N LYS A 84 -15.20 2.54 2.30
CA LYS A 84 -13.82 2.06 2.19
C LYS A 84 -13.29 1.80 3.61
N PRO A 85 -12.86 0.55 3.92
CA PRO A 85 -12.31 0.24 5.22
C PRO A 85 -11.13 1.17 5.50
N THR A 86 -11.09 1.72 6.70
CA THR A 86 -9.98 2.51 7.21
C THR A 86 -9.44 1.81 8.43
N ILE A 87 -8.13 1.54 8.43
CA ILE A 87 -7.42 1.15 9.63
C ILE A 87 -6.71 2.38 10.17
N GLU A 88 -6.96 2.72 11.43
CA GLU A 88 -6.03 3.54 12.19
C GLU A 88 -4.82 2.65 12.47
N LEU A 89 -3.84 2.64 11.55
CA LEU A 89 -2.54 2.03 11.81
C LEU A 89 -1.99 2.70 13.07
N SER A 90 -1.63 1.91 14.09
CA SER A 90 -0.87 2.41 15.23
C SER A 90 0.35 3.15 14.68
N ILE A 91 0.66 4.33 15.19
CA ILE A 91 1.79 5.16 14.76
C ILE A 91 3.08 4.32 14.72
N GLU A 92 3.21 3.34 15.61
CA GLU A 92 4.31 2.39 15.68
C GLU A 92 4.46 1.52 14.43
N ASP A 93 3.35 1.05 13.84
CA ASP A 93 3.38 0.26 12.61
C ASP A 93 3.78 1.10 11.40
N GLN A 94 3.32 2.36 11.34
CA GLN A 94 3.71 3.30 10.28
C GLN A 94 5.19 3.66 10.37
N ILE A 95 5.71 3.82 11.59
CA ILE A 95 7.13 4.05 11.84
C ILE A 95 7.95 2.82 11.44
N ALA A 96 7.50 1.61 11.77
CA ALA A 96 8.20 0.38 11.41
C ALA A 96 8.28 0.17 9.89
N GLU A 97 7.20 0.42 9.15
CA GLU A 97 7.21 0.37 7.68
C GLU A 97 8.12 1.45 7.07
N MET A 98 8.06 2.67 7.61
CA MET A 98 8.93 3.77 7.17
C MET A 98 10.41 3.46 7.46
N GLU A 99 10.73 2.94 8.64
CA GLU A 99 12.08 2.52 9.03
C GLU A 99 12.60 1.43 8.10
N ALA A 100 11.79 0.41 7.82
CA ALA A 100 12.15 -0.65 6.88
C ALA A 100 12.43 -0.12 5.47
N ALA A 101 11.62 0.84 5.00
CA ALA A 101 11.82 1.47 3.69
C ALA A 101 13.11 2.32 3.64
N VAL A 102 13.39 3.07 4.71
CA VAL A 102 14.61 3.89 4.83
C VAL A 102 15.86 3.02 4.88
N LEU A 103 15.82 1.91 5.62
CA LEU A 103 16.93 0.95 5.70
C LEU A 103 17.21 0.30 4.33
N ALA A 104 16.17 -0.13 3.62
CA ALA A 104 16.33 -0.70 2.28
C ALA A 104 16.92 0.29 1.27
N GLU A 105 16.53 1.57 1.35
CA GLU A 105 17.11 2.62 0.52
C GLU A 105 18.57 2.91 0.88
N ALA A 106 18.91 2.90 2.18
CA ALA A 106 20.28 3.05 2.64
C ALA A 106 21.18 1.93 2.12
N ASP A 107 20.71 0.68 2.18
CA ASP A 107 21.41 -0.49 1.63
C ASP A 107 21.64 -0.34 0.12
N ARG A 108 20.65 0.18 -0.62
CA ARG A 108 20.79 0.45 -2.07
C ARG A 108 21.84 1.51 -2.34
N ILE A 109 21.82 2.62 -1.62
CA ILE A 109 22.79 3.70 -1.76
C ILE A 109 24.20 3.21 -1.40
N GLU A 110 24.33 2.36 -0.37
CA GLU A 110 25.61 1.77 -0.01
C GLU A 110 26.15 0.85 -1.11
N ALA A 111 25.29 0.01 -1.70
CA ALA A 111 25.65 -0.81 -2.85
C ALA A 111 26.11 0.05 -4.05
N GLU A 112 25.36 1.09 -4.42
CA GLU A 112 25.73 2.03 -5.49
C GLU A 112 27.08 2.72 -5.20
N LYS A 113 27.30 3.17 -3.95
CA LYS A 113 28.55 3.80 -3.53
C LYS A 113 29.73 2.84 -3.69
N THR A 114 29.59 1.58 -3.27
CA THR A 114 30.67 0.59 -3.39
C THR A 114 31.01 0.32 -4.85
N GLU A 115 30.03 0.24 -5.73
CA GLU A 115 30.25 0.10 -7.18
C GLU A 115 31.03 1.29 -7.76
N VAL A 116 30.62 2.52 -7.40
CA VAL A 116 31.30 3.73 -7.87
C VAL A 116 32.76 3.78 -7.39
N ILE A 117 33.02 3.42 -6.13
CA ILE A 117 34.40 3.37 -5.59
C ILE A 117 35.25 2.36 -6.37
N GLN A 118 34.72 1.17 -6.66
CA GLN A 118 35.44 0.17 -7.45
C GLN A 118 35.77 0.68 -8.86
N ARG A 119 34.81 1.37 -9.51
CA ARG A 119 35.04 1.99 -10.83
C ARG A 119 36.12 3.06 -10.78
N ILE A 120 36.13 3.91 -9.74
CA ILE A 120 37.16 4.94 -9.55
C ILE A 120 38.53 4.30 -9.38
N GLN A 121 38.64 3.28 -8.52
CA GLN A 121 39.90 2.57 -8.30
C GLN A 121 40.43 1.91 -9.58
N SER A 122 39.55 1.25 -10.34
CA SER A 122 39.91 0.65 -11.63
C SER A 122 40.45 1.69 -12.61
N LYS A 123 39.76 2.83 -12.76
CA LYS A 123 40.21 3.93 -13.62
C LYS A 123 41.52 4.54 -13.14
N ALA A 124 41.71 4.70 -11.83
CA ALA A 124 42.95 5.22 -11.26
C ALA A 124 44.15 4.29 -11.57
N MET A 125 43.97 2.96 -11.46
CA MET A 125 44.99 1.98 -11.84
C MET A 125 45.30 2.00 -13.34
N GLN A 126 44.29 2.16 -14.20
CA GLN A 126 44.51 2.30 -15.65
C GLN A 126 45.30 3.57 -15.97
N LEU A 127 44.98 4.68 -15.29
CA LEU A 127 45.63 5.96 -15.50
C LEU A 127 47.08 5.94 -15.00
N SER A 128 47.37 5.29 -13.87
CA SER A 128 48.75 5.10 -13.39
C SER A 128 49.57 4.25 -14.35
N ALA A 129 49.01 3.15 -14.87
CA ALA A 129 49.68 2.30 -15.86
C ALA A 129 49.95 3.04 -17.19
N LEU A 130 49.02 3.88 -17.65
CA LEU A 130 49.22 4.72 -18.82
C LEU A 130 50.31 5.78 -18.60
N LYS A 131 50.35 6.38 -17.40
CA LYS A 131 51.38 7.35 -17.02
C LYS A 131 52.77 6.70 -17.03
N GLU A 132 52.93 5.53 -16.43
CA GLU A 132 54.20 4.79 -16.45
C GLU A 132 54.66 4.47 -17.88
N LYS A 133 53.75 4.02 -18.76
CA LYS A 133 54.07 3.78 -20.17
C LYS A 133 54.53 5.04 -20.90
N LEU A 134 53.89 6.18 -20.65
CA LEU A 134 54.27 7.47 -21.22
C LEU A 134 55.65 7.94 -20.72
N GLU A 135 55.93 7.81 -19.43
CA GLU A 135 57.23 8.15 -18.86
C GLU A 135 58.36 7.25 -19.40
N GLN A 136 58.08 5.97 -19.63
CA GLN A 136 59.04 5.05 -20.27
C GLN A 136 59.27 5.40 -21.74
N ALA A 137 58.22 5.75 -22.49
CA ALA A 137 58.35 6.16 -23.89
C ALA A 137 59.09 7.50 -24.04
N GLY A 138 58.88 8.46 -23.13
CA GLY A 138 59.57 9.76 -23.12
C GLY A 138 61.04 9.69 -22.70
N ARG A 139 61.48 8.63 -22.01
CA ARG A 139 62.90 8.40 -21.66
C ARG A 139 63.68 7.64 -22.75
N ALA A 140 62.98 7.07 -23.73
CA ALA A 140 63.57 6.31 -24.83
C ALA A 140 63.76 7.14 -26.12
N SER A 141 63.37 8.42 -26.11
CA SER A 141 63.62 9.41 -27.16
C SER A 141 64.63 10.46 -26.69
#